data_AF-A0A7W7KCS6-F1
#
_entry.id   AF-A0A7W7KCS6-F1
#
_cell.length_a   1.000
_cell.length_b   1.000
_cell.length_c   1.000
_cell.angle_alpha   90.00
_cell.angle_beta   90.00
_cell.angle_gamma   90.00
#
_symmetry.space_group_name_H-M   'P 1'
#
loop_
_entity.id
_entity.type
_entity.pdbx_description
1 polymer ?
#
loop_
_entity_poly.entity_id
_entity_poly.type
_entity_poly.pdbx_seq_one_letter_code
_entity_poly.pdbx_strand_id
1 'polypeptide(L)'
;MRIRYLLLAGLGATTLAACAEKTPPPPPPPPPPGSVIGSTAADRDGDGIVDGYYTSDGIYHPSAPPPPPPPPPPPRRMGEKG
;
A
#
# COMPACT_ATOMS: atom_id res chain seq x y z
N MET A 1 38.24 23.35 31.09
CA MET A 1 37.24 23.56 30.01
C MET A 1 36.76 22.25 29.37
N ARG A 2 37.65 21.33 28.94
CA ARG A 2 37.28 20.04 28.29
C ARG A 2 36.32 19.15 29.09
N ILE A 3 36.49 19.03 30.41
CA ILE A 3 35.68 18.15 31.26
C ILE A 3 34.21 18.63 31.36
N ARG A 4 33.97 19.95 31.28
CA ARG A 4 32.62 20.51 31.30
C ARG A 4 31.84 20.15 30.03
N TYR A 5 32.52 20.14 28.88
CA TYR A 5 31.91 19.73 27.61
C TYR A 5 31.57 18.22 27.59
N LEU A 6 32.41 17.39 28.21
CA LEU A 6 32.15 15.96 28.32
C LEU A 6 30.93 15.65 29.22
N LEU A 7 30.77 16.38 30.33
CA LEU A 7 29.60 16.24 31.20
C LEU A 7 28.30 16.70 30.52
N LEU A 8 28.34 17.80 29.77
CA LEU A 8 27.16 18.31 29.06
C LEU A 8 26.72 17.38 27.92
N ALA A 9 27.69 16.77 27.21
CA ALA A 9 27.40 15.79 26.16
C ALA A 9 26.82 14.49 26.73
N GLY A 10 27.29 14.03 27.89
CA GLY A 10 26.79 12.81 28.54
C GLY A 10 25.33 12.93 29.01
N LEU A 11 24.92 14.12 29.47
CA LEU A 11 23.54 14.35 29.92
C LEU A 11 22.52 14.42 28.78
N GLY A 12 22.91 14.92 27.60
CA GLY A 12 22.02 15.01 26.44
C GLY A 12 21.72 13.64 25.79
N ALA A 13 22.63 12.68 25.93
CA ALA A 13 22.45 11.34 25.36
C ALA A 13 21.42 10.50 26.13
N THR A 14 21.27 10.70 27.44
CA THR A 14 20.34 9.93 28.27
C THR A 14 18.88 10.37 28.10
N THR A 15 18.62 11.64 27.75
CA THR A 15 17.26 12.14 27.52
C THR A 15 16.66 11.68 26.19
N LEU A 16 17.47 11.45 25.15
CA LEU A 16 16.97 10.94 23.85
C LEU A 16 16.53 9.47 23.93
N ALA A 17 17.20 8.67 24.75
CA ALA A 17 16.89 7.25 24.91
C ALA A 17 15.55 7.01 25.65
N ALA A 18 15.08 7.98 26.43
CA ALA A 18 13.85 7.86 27.22
C ALA A 18 12.56 8.05 26.39
N CYS A 19 12.64 8.66 25.19
CA CYS A 19 11.49 8.85 24.31
C CYS A 19 11.39 7.82 23.18
N ALA A 20 12.32 6.86 23.10
CA ALA A 20 12.23 5.75 22.17
C ALA A 20 11.27 4.68 22.73
N GLU A 21 9.97 5.02 22.80
CA GLU A 21 8.93 4.01 23.03
C GLU A 21 9.03 2.95 21.94
N LYS A 22 9.38 1.73 22.36
CA LYS A 22 9.47 0.56 21.51
C LYS A 22 8.09 -0.04 21.31
N THR A 23 7.18 0.74 20.72
CA THR A 23 5.91 0.20 20.26
C THR A 23 6.22 -0.69 19.06
N PRO A 24 5.87 -1.99 19.08
CA PRO A 24 6.03 -2.82 17.89
C PRO A 24 5.26 -2.15 16.75
N PRO A 25 5.84 -2.07 15.53
CA PRO A 25 5.13 -1.50 14.40
C PRO A 25 3.83 -2.28 14.19
N PRO A 26 2.73 -1.59 13.82
CA PRO A 26 1.49 -2.26 13.50
C PRO A 26 1.73 -3.29 12.39
N PRO A 27 0.98 -4.41 12.37
CA PRO A 27 1.08 -5.39 11.29
C PRO A 27 0.83 -4.69 9.94
N PRO A 28 1.53 -5.10 8.87
CA PRO A 28 1.32 -4.53 7.55
C PRO A 28 -0.15 -4.75 7.11
N PRO A 29 -0.76 -3.79 6.41
CA PRO A 29 -2.11 -3.95 5.89
C PRO A 29 -2.19 -5.16 4.94
N PRO A 30 -3.35 -5.83 4.86
CA PRO A 30 -3.53 -6.94 3.93
C PRO A 30 -3.31 -6.46 2.49
N PRO A 31 -2.73 -7.32 1.62
CA PRO A 31 -2.51 -6.99 0.23
C PRO A 31 -3.85 -6.70 -0.48
N PRO A 32 -3.89 -5.71 -1.39
CA PRO A 32 -5.10 -5.41 -2.16
C PRO A 32 -5.56 -6.62 -3.00
N PRO A 33 -6.88 -6.79 -3.21
CA PRO A 33 -7.40 -7.82 -4.11
C PRO A 33 -6.77 -7.69 -5.51
N GLY A 34 -6.21 -8.80 -6.01
CA GLY A 34 -5.54 -8.86 -7.31
C GLY A 34 -4.05 -8.52 -7.30
N SER A 35 -3.48 -8.13 -6.15
CA SER A 35 -2.05 -7.85 -6.07
C SER A 35 -1.20 -9.12 -6.16
N VAL A 36 -0.06 -9.02 -6.86
CA VAL A 36 0.88 -10.13 -7.07
C VAL A 36 1.98 -10.14 -6.00
N ILE A 37 2.63 -11.29 -5.77
CA ILE A 37 3.77 -11.37 -4.85
C ILE A 37 4.85 -10.35 -5.27
N GLY A 38 5.32 -9.55 -4.32
CA GLY A 38 6.30 -8.48 -4.57
C GLY A 38 5.70 -7.14 -5.01
N SER A 39 4.37 -7.02 -5.02
CA SER A 39 3.69 -5.74 -5.21
C SER A 39 3.68 -4.88 -3.95
N THR A 40 3.59 -3.57 -4.13
CA THR A 40 3.49 -2.58 -3.03
C THR A 40 2.15 -1.89 -3.08
N ALA A 41 1.43 -1.84 -1.96
CA ALA A 41 0.17 -1.12 -1.83
C ALA A 41 0.36 0.37 -2.17
N ALA A 42 -0.58 0.94 -2.92
CA ALA A 42 -0.51 2.32 -3.39
C ALA A 42 -1.79 3.08 -3.03
N ASP A 43 -1.61 4.11 -2.21
CA ASP A 43 -2.56 5.18 -1.90
C ASP A 43 -2.04 6.43 -2.64
N ARG A 44 -2.76 6.91 -3.67
CA ARG A 44 -2.30 8.03 -4.50
C ARG A 44 -2.94 9.36 -4.13
N ASP A 45 -4.08 9.34 -3.47
CA ASP A 45 -4.78 10.56 -3.05
C ASP A 45 -4.54 10.92 -1.58
N GLY A 46 -3.91 10.03 -0.81
CA GLY A 46 -3.46 10.24 0.56
C GLY A 46 -4.60 10.19 1.57
N ASP A 47 -5.72 9.55 1.25
CA ASP A 47 -6.88 9.42 2.12
C ASP A 47 -6.74 8.28 3.16
N GLY A 48 -5.66 7.49 3.08
CA GLY A 48 -5.39 6.34 3.93
C GLY A 48 -6.07 5.05 3.48
N ILE A 49 -6.73 5.05 2.31
CA ILE A 49 -7.33 3.91 1.64
C ILE A 49 -6.44 3.53 0.45
N VAL A 50 -6.31 2.23 0.21
CA VAL A 50 -5.48 1.73 -0.88
C VAL A 50 -6.27 1.73 -2.19
N ASP A 51 -5.84 2.54 -3.15
CA ASP A 51 -6.44 2.64 -4.50
C ASP A 51 -5.98 1.55 -5.46
N GLY A 52 -4.81 0.95 -5.20
CA GLY A 52 -4.15 0.05 -6.13
C GLY A 52 -2.84 -0.53 -5.60
N TYR A 53 -2.01 -1.03 -6.50
CA TYR A 53 -0.68 -1.51 -6.18
C TYR A 53 0.32 -1.25 -7.30
N TYR A 54 1.59 -1.11 -6.95
CA TYR A 54 2.70 -1.13 -7.90
C TYR A 54 3.22 -2.56 -8.05
N THR A 55 3.44 -2.98 -9.30
CA THR A 55 4.20 -4.20 -9.62
C THR A 55 5.71 -3.90 -9.51
N SER A 56 6.57 -4.93 -9.46
CA SER A 56 8.03 -4.78 -9.28
C SER A 56 8.73 -4.05 -10.43
N ASP A 57 8.09 -3.95 -11.59
CA ASP A 57 8.48 -3.13 -12.74
C ASP A 57 8.09 -1.64 -12.58
N GLY A 58 7.43 -1.27 -11.49
CA GLY A 58 6.98 0.09 -11.20
C GLY A 58 5.67 0.47 -11.89
N ILE A 59 4.97 -0.46 -12.54
CA ILE A 59 3.67 -0.20 -13.17
C ILE A 59 2.57 -0.16 -12.10
N TYR A 60 1.74 0.88 -12.12
CA TYR A 60 0.58 1.02 -11.25
C TYR A 60 -0.64 0.25 -11.80
N HIS A 61 -1.27 -0.54 -10.94
CA HIS A 61 -2.51 -1.26 -11.21
C HIS A 61 -3.62 -0.77 -10.26
N PRO A 62 -4.74 -0.25 -10.80
CA PRO A 62 -5.88 0.13 -9.97
C PRO A 62 -6.59 -1.11 -9.40
N SER A 63 -7.03 -1.06 -8.15
CA SER A 63 -7.81 -2.12 -7.49
C SER A 63 -9.31 -2.11 -7.87
N ALA A 64 -9.67 -1.40 -8.94
CA ALA A 64 -11.04 -1.35 -9.42
C ALA A 64 -11.50 -2.73 -9.94
N PRO A 65 -12.75 -3.14 -9.64
CA PRO A 65 -13.29 -4.37 -10.20
C PRO A 65 -13.29 -4.31 -11.74
N PRO A 66 -13.02 -5.43 -12.44
CA PRO A 66 -13.05 -5.46 -13.89
C PRO A 66 -14.45 -5.07 -14.40
N PRO A 67 -14.55 -4.45 -15.59
CA PRO A 67 -15.85 -4.16 -16.17
C PRO A 67 -16.66 -5.46 -16.33
N PRO A 68 -17.99 -5.41 -16.17
CA PRO A 68 -18.82 -6.58 -16.39
C PRO A 68 -18.62 -7.12 -17.82
N PRO A 69 -18.72 -8.44 -18.03
CA PRO A 69 -18.60 -9.02 -19.35
C PRO A 69 -19.63 -8.39 -20.30
N PRO A 70 -19.32 -8.26 -21.61
CA PRO A 70 -20.28 -7.77 -22.58
C PRO A 70 -21.52 -8.68 -22.60
N PRO A 71 -22.71 -8.12 -22.85
CA PRO A 71 -23.91 -8.93 -22.97
C PRO A 71 -23.74 -9.95 -24.11
N PRO A 72 -24.30 -11.17 -23.98
CA PRO A 72 -24.27 -12.14 -25.06
C PRO A 72 -24.94 -11.55 -26.31
N PRO A 73 -24.47 -11.93 -27.52
CA PRO A 73 -25.11 -11.50 -28.74
C PRO A 73 -26.58 -11.94 -28.74
N PRO A 74 -27.50 -11.12 -29.29
CA PRO A 74 -28.90 -11.49 -29.37
C PRO A 74 -29.04 -12.83 -30.13
N PRO A 75 -29.98 -13.70 -29.73
CA PRO A 75 -30.28 -14.92 -30.48
C PRO A 75 -30.50 -14.54 -31.95
N ARG A 76 -29.69 -15.10 -32.84
CA ARG A 76 -29.98 -14.99 -34.27
C ARG A 76 -31.32 -15.68 -34.48
N ARG A 77 -32.29 -14.98 -35.07
CA ARG A 77 -33.50 -15.63 -35.60
C ARG A 77 -33.04 -16.56 -36.72
N MET A 78 -32.59 -17.76 -36.38
CA MET A 78 -32.39 -18.84 -37.33
C MET A 78 -33.77 -19.09 -37.92
N GLY A 79 -33.88 -18.81 -39.22
CA GLY A 79 -35.13 -18.52 -39.89
C GLY A 79 -36.22 -19.55 -39.61
N GLU A 80 -37.35 -19.06 -39.12
CA GLU A 80 -38.65 -19.57 -39.50
C GLU A 80 -38.78 -19.37 -41.01
N LYS A 81 -38.36 -20.38 -41.79
CA LYS A 81 -38.68 -20.48 -43.22
C LYS A 81 -39.07 -21.92 -43.52
N GLY A 82 -40.37 -22.13 -43.63
CA GLY A 82 -41.01 -23.15 -44.46
C GLY A 82 -41.12 -24.52 -43.84
#